data_AF-A0A963ZYS2-F1
#
_entry.id   AF-A0A963ZYS2-F1
#
_cell.length_a   1.000
_cell.length_b   1.000
_cell.length_c   1.000
_cell.angle_alpha   90.00
_cell.angle_beta   90.00
_cell.angle_gamma   90.00
#
_symmetry.space_group_name_H-M   'P 1'
#
loop_
_entity.id
_entity.type
_entity.pdbx_description
1 polymer ?
#
loop_
_entity_poly.entity_id
_entity_poly.type
_entity_poly.pdbx_seq_one_letter_code
_entity_poly.pdbx_strand_id
1 'polypeptide(L)'
;MRKYNMLVLTDHSVHKGDNSIYALLRELRAAPSCAGLDVASKGVALNKPFFEGRQTDRLFAVSVDPSFAFTPGGEAFSRQLREVTPGQYDVLFLRIPPPVEPTFWEFLSGIYPPERTINRPNGIYLTGAKSFLLRFPEVCPPMRLCRTADDIRAFAQQFPIVLKPMRSYGGRGIVRIEGEKAWLELQEINYQEFLRNLEAHPFDYLGMQFLRNVYLGDKRIIVVNGRIIGAALRFPPPGSWLCNAAQGGRAEASEPDEAELAIAERINPVLHSFGIIKYGFDTLVNDEGKRVLSEINTMSIGGLAPLEELSGKPVVRQAAQTIWQYVKEEMYGKSNA
;
A
#
# COMPACT_ATOMS: atom_id res chain seq x y z
N MET A 1 -24.86 18.99 10.40
CA MET A 1 -23.74 18.46 9.58
C MET A 1 -24.26 17.27 8.79
N ARG A 2 -24.05 17.23 7.45
CA ARG A 2 -24.41 16.07 6.63
C ARG A 2 -23.65 14.84 7.14
N LYS A 3 -24.34 13.71 7.23
CA LYS A 3 -23.75 12.40 7.55
C LYS A 3 -23.70 11.54 6.29
N TYR A 4 -22.75 10.61 6.24
CA TYR A 4 -22.47 9.78 5.07
C TYR A 4 -22.44 8.30 5.43
N ASN A 5 -22.93 7.46 4.54
CA ASN A 5 -22.78 6.00 4.62
C ASN A 5 -21.50 5.57 3.88
N MET A 6 -20.66 4.78 4.55
CA MET A 6 -19.41 4.27 3.98
C MET A 6 -19.45 2.75 3.84
N LEU A 7 -19.07 2.24 2.66
CA LEU A 7 -18.79 0.84 2.42
C LEU A 7 -17.29 0.62 2.29
N VAL A 8 -16.76 -0.35 3.02
CA VAL A 8 -15.35 -0.74 2.97
C VAL A 8 -15.22 -2.10 2.30
N LEU A 9 -14.33 -2.22 1.31
CA LEU A 9 -13.97 -3.53 0.72
C LEU A 9 -12.59 -3.96 1.21
N THR A 10 -12.48 -5.20 1.69
CA THR A 10 -11.21 -5.77 2.19
C THR A 10 -11.10 -7.27 1.88
N ASP A 11 -10.02 -7.91 2.33
CA ASP A 11 -9.90 -9.35 2.39
C ASP A 11 -9.36 -9.80 3.75
N HIS A 12 -10.27 -10.21 4.65
CA HIS A 12 -9.90 -10.62 6.00
C HIS A 12 -9.13 -11.93 6.08
N SER A 13 -9.14 -12.75 5.01
CA SER A 13 -8.47 -14.05 5.00
C SER A 13 -6.95 -13.96 5.17
N VAL A 14 -6.36 -12.78 4.89
CA VAL A 14 -4.92 -12.52 5.01
C VAL A 14 -4.59 -11.53 6.13
N HIS A 15 -5.58 -11.13 6.95
CA HIS A 15 -5.34 -10.23 8.07
C HIS A 15 -4.54 -10.91 9.20
N LYS A 16 -3.84 -10.09 9.97
CA LYS A 16 -3.15 -10.46 11.21
C LYS A 16 -3.63 -9.57 12.36
N GLY A 17 -3.28 -9.91 13.59
CA GLY A 17 -3.73 -9.18 14.79
C GLY A 17 -3.33 -7.70 14.83
N ASP A 18 -2.24 -7.34 14.16
CA ASP A 18 -1.73 -5.97 14.03
C ASP A 18 -2.36 -5.19 12.84
N ASN A 19 -3.28 -5.81 12.09
CA ASN A 19 -3.89 -5.16 10.94
C ASN A 19 -4.73 -3.96 11.39
N SER A 20 -4.35 -2.78 10.91
CA SER A 20 -4.93 -1.54 11.38
C SER A 20 -6.35 -1.26 10.90
N ILE A 21 -6.90 -2.09 10.00
CA ILE A 21 -8.26 -1.90 9.49
C ILE A 21 -9.28 -1.93 10.63
N TYR A 22 -9.16 -2.83 11.61
CA TYR A 22 -10.14 -2.95 12.69
C TYR A 22 -10.23 -1.68 13.54
N ALA A 23 -9.07 -1.16 14.00
CA ALA A 23 -9.01 0.07 14.77
C ALA A 23 -9.47 1.28 13.94
N LEU A 24 -9.03 1.36 12.67
CA LEU A 24 -9.42 2.44 11.76
C LEU A 24 -10.93 2.46 11.50
N LEU A 25 -11.56 1.31 11.28
CA LEU A 25 -13.00 1.25 11.01
C LEU A 25 -13.82 1.63 12.24
N ARG A 26 -13.38 1.28 13.45
CA ARG A 26 -14.04 1.73 14.69
C ARG A 26 -13.97 3.25 14.84
N GLU A 27 -12.81 3.86 14.61
CA GLU A 27 -12.65 5.33 14.66
C GLU A 27 -13.47 6.03 13.55
N LEU A 28 -13.48 5.48 12.33
CA LEU A 28 -14.31 6.00 11.24
C LEU A 28 -15.81 5.92 11.58
N ARG A 29 -16.26 4.81 12.17
CA ARG A 29 -17.64 4.58 12.57
C ARG A 29 -18.09 5.50 13.70
N ALA A 30 -17.19 5.81 14.65
CA ALA A 30 -17.46 6.67 15.79
C ALA A 30 -17.52 8.16 15.42
N ALA A 31 -17.01 8.55 14.25
CA ALA A 31 -16.98 9.94 13.83
C ALA A 31 -18.39 10.53 13.65
N PRO A 32 -18.64 11.81 14.03
CA PRO A 32 -19.94 12.45 13.87
C PRO A 32 -20.46 12.55 12.43
N SER A 33 -19.54 12.49 11.44
CA SER A 33 -19.83 12.49 10.00
C SER A 33 -20.38 11.15 9.50
N CYS A 34 -20.26 10.06 10.26
CA CYS A 34 -20.67 8.72 9.84
C CYS A 34 -22.15 8.48 10.16
N ALA A 35 -22.96 8.21 9.14
CA ALA A 35 -24.34 7.71 9.30
C ALA A 35 -24.32 6.20 9.56
N GLY A 36 -23.52 5.47 8.78
CA GLY A 36 -23.31 4.03 8.89
C GLY A 36 -22.00 3.64 8.21
N LEU A 37 -21.37 2.57 8.71
CA LEU A 37 -20.17 2.01 8.11
C LEU A 37 -20.32 0.50 8.04
N ASP A 38 -20.29 0.00 6.81
CA ASP A 38 -20.34 -1.42 6.51
C ASP A 38 -19.02 -1.88 5.90
N VAL A 39 -18.68 -3.13 6.14
CA VAL A 39 -17.50 -3.77 5.56
C VAL A 39 -17.88 -5.09 4.91
N ALA A 40 -17.51 -5.22 3.64
CA ALA A 40 -17.61 -6.46 2.90
C ALA A 40 -16.20 -7.01 2.64
N SER A 41 -16.07 -8.33 2.75
CA SER A 41 -14.77 -8.99 2.60
C SER A 41 -14.79 -10.08 1.55
N LYS A 42 -13.70 -10.17 0.78
CA LYS A 42 -13.43 -11.26 -0.17
C LYS A 42 -13.41 -12.64 0.51
N GLY A 43 -12.84 -12.74 1.71
CA GLY A 43 -12.86 -13.99 2.50
C GLY A 43 -14.25 -14.52 2.90
N VAL A 44 -15.34 -13.76 2.72
CA VAL A 44 -16.70 -14.27 2.98
C VAL A 44 -17.19 -15.06 1.77
N ALA A 45 -17.51 -16.34 1.94
CA ALA A 45 -17.89 -17.24 0.84
C ALA A 45 -19.09 -16.73 0.01
N LEU A 46 -20.07 -16.08 0.66
CA LEU A 46 -21.22 -15.49 -0.03
C LEU A 46 -20.86 -14.33 -0.97
N ASN A 47 -19.66 -13.75 -0.82
CA ASN A 47 -19.18 -12.65 -1.66
C ASN A 47 -18.38 -13.11 -2.88
N LYS A 48 -18.15 -14.41 -3.07
CA LYS A 48 -17.48 -14.92 -4.29
C LYS A 48 -18.12 -14.43 -5.59
N PRO A 49 -19.46 -14.39 -5.74
CA PRO A 49 -20.07 -13.83 -6.95
C PRO A 49 -19.63 -12.40 -7.27
N PHE A 50 -19.40 -11.56 -6.26
CA PHE A 50 -18.90 -10.20 -6.44
C PHE A 50 -17.39 -10.15 -6.71
N PHE A 51 -16.57 -10.77 -5.85
CA PHE A 51 -15.10 -10.65 -5.91
C PHE A 51 -14.45 -11.52 -6.98
N GLU A 52 -15.07 -12.62 -7.39
CA GLU A 52 -14.57 -13.56 -8.39
C GLU A 52 -15.45 -13.51 -9.63
N GLY A 53 -16.78 -13.61 -9.46
CA GLY A 53 -17.75 -13.63 -10.55
C GLY A 53 -18.09 -12.28 -11.18
N ARG A 54 -17.61 -11.16 -10.61
CA ARG A 54 -17.88 -9.78 -11.10
C ARG A 54 -19.37 -9.45 -11.19
N GLN A 55 -20.19 -10.04 -10.31
CA GLN A 55 -21.63 -9.75 -10.22
C GLN A 55 -21.87 -8.55 -9.30
N THR A 56 -22.80 -7.67 -9.68
CA THR A 56 -23.13 -6.45 -8.92
C THR A 56 -24.24 -6.62 -7.91
N ASP A 57 -25.06 -7.66 -8.09
CA ASP A 57 -26.38 -7.72 -7.46
C ASP A 57 -26.31 -8.25 -6.03
N ARG A 58 -25.22 -8.96 -5.69
CA ARG A 58 -25.07 -9.67 -4.42
C ARG A 58 -23.76 -9.33 -3.76
N LEU A 59 -23.80 -8.46 -2.76
CA LEU A 59 -22.70 -8.20 -1.86
C LEU A 59 -23.21 -8.30 -0.41
N PHE A 60 -22.53 -9.10 0.41
CA PHE A 60 -22.83 -9.25 1.82
C PHE A 60 -21.80 -8.49 2.66
N ALA A 61 -22.30 -7.67 3.57
CA ALA A 61 -21.50 -6.84 4.45
C ALA A 61 -21.94 -7.00 5.91
N VAL A 62 -21.05 -6.60 6.81
CA VAL A 62 -21.32 -6.49 8.25
C VAL A 62 -21.22 -5.03 8.65
N SER A 63 -22.13 -4.60 9.53
CA SER A 63 -22.04 -3.29 10.16
C SER A 63 -20.92 -3.23 11.19
N VAL A 64 -20.09 -2.20 11.10
CA VAL A 64 -19.03 -1.96 12.08
C VAL A 64 -19.65 -1.35 13.34
N ASP A 65 -19.26 -1.91 14.49
CA ASP A 65 -19.63 -1.48 15.83
C ASP A 65 -18.39 -1.45 16.74
N PRO A 66 -18.50 -1.00 18.00
CA PRO A 66 -17.35 -0.92 18.91
C PRO A 66 -16.64 -2.24 19.19
N SER A 67 -17.31 -3.39 19.01
CA SER A 67 -16.74 -4.72 19.21
C SER A 67 -16.06 -5.29 17.95
N PHE A 68 -16.07 -4.57 16.83
CA PHE A 68 -15.42 -5.00 15.59
C PHE A 68 -13.90 -5.08 15.77
N ALA A 69 -13.37 -6.29 15.90
CA ALA A 69 -11.98 -6.56 16.24
C ALA A 69 -11.41 -7.75 15.43
N PHE A 70 -10.09 -7.87 15.41
CA PHE A 70 -9.44 -9.01 14.79
C PHE A 70 -9.71 -10.28 15.61
N THR A 71 -10.02 -11.35 14.90
CA THR A 71 -10.03 -12.71 15.42
C THR A 71 -9.42 -13.62 14.35
N PRO A 72 -8.69 -14.69 14.74
CA PRO A 72 -8.09 -15.60 13.76
C PRO A 72 -9.12 -16.26 12.82
N GLY A 73 -10.34 -16.50 13.31
CA GLY A 73 -11.43 -17.09 12.52
C GLY A 73 -12.24 -16.10 11.68
N GLY A 74 -11.96 -14.78 11.78
CA GLY A 74 -12.66 -13.76 10.99
C GLY A 74 -14.12 -13.54 11.38
N GLU A 75 -14.55 -13.94 12.58
CA GLU A 75 -15.93 -13.88 13.09
C GLU A 75 -16.57 -12.49 12.99
N ALA A 76 -15.78 -11.43 13.10
CA ALA A 76 -16.24 -10.05 12.90
C ALA A 76 -16.85 -9.81 11.50
N PHE A 77 -16.50 -10.62 10.50
CA PHE A 77 -17.00 -10.55 9.12
C PHE A 77 -18.14 -11.53 8.81
N SER A 78 -18.52 -12.41 9.75
CA SER A 78 -19.61 -13.38 9.55
C SER A 78 -20.84 -13.11 10.41
N ARG A 79 -20.70 -12.29 11.45
CA ARG A 79 -21.83 -11.89 12.31
C ARG A 79 -22.85 -11.05 11.53
N GLN A 80 -24.12 -11.42 11.62
CA GLN A 80 -25.25 -10.64 11.09
C GLN A 80 -25.03 -10.15 9.65
N LEU A 81 -24.49 -11.02 8.78
CA LEU A 81 -24.29 -10.70 7.38
C LEU A 81 -25.61 -10.26 6.73
N ARG A 82 -25.57 -9.10 6.08
CA ARG A 82 -26.70 -8.55 5.33
C ARG A 82 -26.31 -8.32 3.89
N GLU A 83 -27.25 -8.59 2.99
CA GLU A 83 -27.13 -8.17 1.60
C GLU A 83 -27.22 -6.65 1.52
N VAL A 84 -26.31 -6.04 0.77
CA VAL A 84 -26.22 -4.59 0.59
C VAL A 84 -26.09 -4.28 -0.89
N THR A 85 -26.59 -3.10 -1.29
CA THR A 85 -26.38 -2.58 -2.64
C THR A 85 -25.22 -1.58 -2.64
N PRO A 86 -24.05 -1.94 -3.17
CA PRO A 86 -22.94 -1.04 -3.52
C PRO A 86 -23.28 0.44 -3.76
N GLY A 87 -24.17 0.71 -4.73
CA GLY A 87 -24.47 2.07 -5.19
C GLY A 87 -25.23 2.95 -4.18
N GLN A 88 -25.72 2.39 -3.06
CA GLN A 88 -26.44 3.14 -2.03
C GLN A 88 -25.51 3.87 -1.04
N TYR A 89 -24.21 3.60 -1.08
CA TYR A 89 -23.24 4.23 -0.20
C TYR A 89 -22.73 5.56 -0.77
N ASP A 90 -22.52 6.54 0.11
CA ASP A 90 -21.91 7.82 -0.25
C ASP A 90 -20.40 7.65 -0.50
N VAL A 91 -19.74 6.72 0.19
CA VAL A 91 -18.29 6.53 0.09
C VAL A 91 -17.94 5.05 -0.04
N LEU A 92 -17.13 4.71 -1.03
CA LEU A 92 -16.46 3.42 -1.14
C LEU A 92 -15.00 3.55 -0.67
N PHE A 93 -14.59 2.78 0.33
CA PHE A 93 -13.21 2.76 0.83
C PHE A 93 -12.55 1.41 0.57
N LEU A 94 -11.65 1.36 -0.42
CA LEU A 94 -10.91 0.19 -0.87
C LEU A 94 -9.69 -0.07 0.00
N ARG A 95 -9.73 -1.18 0.75
CA ARG A 95 -8.68 -1.68 1.65
C ARG A 95 -8.31 -3.13 1.36
N ILE A 96 -8.42 -3.56 0.11
CA ILE A 96 -8.13 -4.93 -0.30
C ILE A 96 -6.60 -5.12 -0.38
N PRO A 97 -6.01 -6.04 0.41
CA PRO A 97 -4.59 -6.34 0.36
C PRO A 97 -4.20 -7.07 -0.94
N PRO A 98 -2.95 -6.96 -1.41
CA PRO A 98 -2.48 -7.74 -2.55
C PRO A 98 -2.42 -9.24 -2.22
N PRO A 99 -2.56 -10.13 -3.22
CA PRO A 99 -2.69 -9.84 -4.64
C PRO A 99 -4.14 -9.53 -5.05
N VAL A 100 -4.31 -8.65 -6.05
CA VAL A 100 -5.60 -8.34 -6.66
C VAL A 100 -5.43 -8.37 -8.18
N GLU A 101 -6.33 -9.07 -8.86
CA GLU A 101 -6.31 -9.18 -10.32
C GLU A 101 -6.58 -7.83 -10.99
N PRO A 102 -5.88 -7.49 -12.10
CA PRO A 102 -6.12 -6.24 -12.84
C PRO A 102 -7.59 -6.03 -13.21
N THR A 103 -8.26 -7.08 -13.70
CA THR A 103 -9.66 -7.06 -14.12
C THR A 103 -10.64 -6.75 -12.98
N PHE A 104 -10.24 -6.95 -11.72
CA PHE A 104 -11.06 -6.57 -10.58
C PHE A 104 -11.06 -5.05 -10.35
N TRP A 105 -9.94 -4.36 -10.62
CA TRP A 105 -9.91 -2.90 -10.57
C TRP A 105 -10.76 -2.29 -11.68
N GLU A 106 -10.71 -2.87 -12.89
CA GLU A 106 -11.56 -2.47 -14.02
C GLU A 106 -13.05 -2.63 -13.69
N PHE A 107 -13.42 -3.78 -13.11
CA PHE A 107 -14.77 -4.03 -12.63
C PHE A 107 -15.22 -2.97 -11.63
N LEU A 108 -14.44 -2.71 -10.57
CA LEU A 108 -14.78 -1.70 -9.57
C LEU A 108 -14.91 -0.30 -10.18
N SER A 109 -14.05 0.07 -11.13
CA SER A 109 -14.12 1.34 -11.85
C SER A 109 -15.40 1.47 -12.68
N GLY A 110 -15.96 0.36 -13.17
CA GLY A 110 -17.21 0.35 -13.95
C GLY A 110 -18.47 0.44 -13.11
N ILE A 111 -18.44 0.02 -11.83
CA ILE A 111 -19.64 -0.08 -10.99
C ILE A 111 -19.72 0.99 -9.89
N TYR A 112 -18.61 1.68 -9.59
CA TYR A 112 -18.59 2.77 -8.61
C TYR A 112 -18.02 4.07 -9.20
N PRO A 113 -18.68 5.22 -8.96
CA PRO A 113 -18.15 6.51 -9.38
C PRO A 113 -16.77 6.80 -8.77
N PRO A 114 -15.78 7.25 -9.57
CA PRO A 114 -14.45 7.59 -9.06
C PRO A 114 -14.49 8.76 -8.07
N GLU A 115 -15.49 9.63 -8.12
CA GLU A 115 -15.71 10.73 -7.19
C GLU A 115 -16.09 10.24 -5.80
N ARG A 116 -16.64 9.03 -5.66
CA ARG A 116 -17.08 8.45 -4.37
C ARG A 116 -16.11 7.41 -3.80
N THR A 117 -14.96 7.20 -4.44
CA THR A 117 -14.09 6.05 -4.14
C THR A 117 -12.72 6.47 -3.61
N ILE A 118 -12.30 5.86 -2.50
CA ILE A 118 -11.03 6.10 -1.81
C ILE A 118 -10.29 4.76 -1.66
N ASN A 119 -9.05 4.58 -2.07
CA ASN A 119 -8.45 5.23 -3.22
C ASN A 119 -9.14 4.72 -4.50
N ARG A 120 -9.03 5.46 -5.61
CA ARG A 120 -9.65 5.05 -6.89
C ARG A 120 -9.05 3.75 -7.44
N PRO A 121 -9.84 2.80 -7.99
CA PRO A 121 -9.33 1.50 -8.47
C PRO A 121 -8.22 1.64 -9.53
N ASN A 122 -8.45 2.46 -10.57
CA ASN A 122 -7.44 2.72 -11.61
C ASN A 122 -6.20 3.42 -11.04
N GLY A 123 -6.40 4.33 -10.08
CA GLY A 123 -5.31 4.98 -9.37
C GLY A 123 -4.43 3.96 -8.65
N ILE A 124 -5.04 3.04 -7.89
CA ILE A 124 -4.35 1.96 -7.18
C ILE A 124 -3.53 1.11 -8.17
N TYR A 125 -4.16 0.69 -9.27
CA TYR A 125 -3.52 -0.16 -10.27
C TYR A 125 -2.29 0.50 -10.91
N LEU A 126 -2.42 1.78 -11.30
CA LEU A 126 -1.33 2.53 -11.96
C LEU A 126 -0.21 2.86 -10.99
N THR A 127 -0.54 3.37 -9.80
CA THR A 127 0.43 3.84 -8.82
C THR A 127 1.11 2.70 -8.05
N GLY A 128 0.49 1.51 -8.01
CA GLY A 128 1.04 0.32 -7.35
C GLY A 128 2.13 -0.40 -8.15
N ALA A 129 2.36 -0.04 -9.42
CA ALA A 129 3.48 -0.58 -10.19
C ALA A 129 4.80 0.09 -9.75
N LYS A 130 5.87 -0.69 -9.54
CA LYS A 130 7.18 -0.13 -9.14
C LYS A 130 7.72 0.89 -10.15
N SER A 131 7.44 0.71 -11.44
CA SER A 131 7.75 1.69 -12.49
C SER A 131 7.13 3.08 -12.28
N PHE A 132 6.11 3.22 -11.42
CA PHE A 132 5.55 4.53 -11.07
C PHE A 132 6.59 5.47 -10.43
N LEU A 133 7.63 4.91 -9.79
CA LEU A 133 8.75 5.67 -9.24
C LEU A 133 9.52 6.47 -10.29
N LEU A 134 9.50 6.04 -11.57
CA LEU A 134 10.16 6.75 -12.68
C LEU A 134 9.60 8.17 -12.93
N ARG A 135 8.47 8.52 -12.30
CA ARG A 135 7.92 9.89 -12.30
C ARG A 135 8.63 10.82 -11.31
N PHE A 136 9.46 10.29 -10.42
CA PHE A 136 10.13 11.01 -9.35
C PHE A 136 11.65 10.74 -9.31
N PRO A 137 12.37 10.83 -10.46
CA PRO A 137 13.80 10.52 -10.52
C PRO A 137 14.64 11.36 -9.55
N GLU A 138 14.23 12.60 -9.27
CA GLU A 138 14.93 13.55 -8.41
C GLU A 138 14.94 13.18 -6.91
N VAL A 139 14.07 12.27 -6.48
CA VAL A 139 14.01 11.81 -5.09
C VAL A 139 14.25 10.31 -4.93
N CYS A 140 14.53 9.61 -6.02
CA CYS A 140 14.82 8.17 -6.02
C CYS A 140 16.30 7.92 -6.27
N PRO A 141 16.84 6.73 -5.92
CA PRO A 141 18.10 6.28 -6.44
C PRO A 141 18.07 6.19 -7.99
N PRO A 142 19.24 6.17 -8.65
CA PRO A 142 19.34 5.79 -10.05
C PRO A 142 18.55 4.51 -10.32
N MET A 143 17.69 4.56 -11.33
CA MET A 143 16.78 3.46 -11.67
C MET A 143 16.45 3.45 -13.15
N ARG A 144 16.08 2.27 -13.66
CA ARG A 144 15.59 2.09 -15.04
C ARG A 144 14.70 0.87 -15.16
N LEU A 145 13.94 0.81 -16.25
CA LEU A 145 13.29 -0.43 -16.65
C LEU A 145 14.35 -1.39 -17.20
N CYS A 146 14.31 -2.63 -16.73
CA CYS A 146 15.11 -3.74 -17.23
C CYS A 146 14.16 -4.81 -17.75
N ARG A 147 14.17 -5.05 -19.07
CA ARG A 147 13.34 -6.06 -19.74
C ARG A 147 14.15 -7.20 -20.32
N THR A 148 15.45 -6.98 -20.49
CA THR A 148 16.38 -7.93 -21.10
C THR A 148 17.59 -8.17 -20.20
N ALA A 149 18.31 -9.27 -20.46
CA ALA A 149 19.59 -9.53 -19.81
C ALA A 149 20.61 -8.40 -20.07
N ASP A 150 20.58 -7.79 -21.26
CA ASP A 150 21.46 -6.68 -21.62
C ASP A 150 21.16 -5.40 -20.85
N ASP A 151 19.87 -5.10 -20.58
CA ASP A 151 19.50 -3.99 -19.69
C ASP A 151 20.13 -4.17 -18.31
N ILE A 152 20.05 -5.39 -17.78
CA ILE A 152 20.57 -5.75 -16.46
C ILE A 152 22.09 -5.65 -16.44
N ARG A 153 22.78 -6.24 -17.43
CA ARG A 153 24.25 -6.18 -17.57
C ARG A 153 24.72 -4.73 -17.64
N ALA A 154 24.13 -3.93 -18.52
CA ALA A 154 24.51 -2.52 -18.72
C ALA A 154 24.29 -1.66 -17.47
N PHE A 155 23.27 -1.97 -16.66
CA PHE A 155 23.01 -1.23 -15.43
C PHE A 155 23.92 -1.68 -14.28
N ALA A 156 24.11 -3.00 -14.13
CA ALA A 156 24.96 -3.57 -13.08
C ALA A 156 26.46 -3.25 -13.25
N GLN A 157 26.89 -2.85 -14.46
CA GLN A 157 28.25 -2.35 -14.70
C GLN A 157 28.56 -1.02 -14.00
N GLN A 158 27.54 -0.23 -13.65
CA GLN A 158 27.72 1.10 -13.05
C GLN A 158 27.90 1.02 -11.53
N PHE A 159 27.15 0.12 -10.89
CA PHE A 159 27.11 -0.10 -9.44
C PHE A 159 26.34 -1.38 -9.12
N PRO A 160 26.40 -1.90 -7.88
CA PRO A 160 25.50 -2.97 -7.44
C PRO A 160 24.04 -2.52 -7.57
N ILE A 161 23.17 -3.42 -8.04
CA ILE A 161 21.76 -3.11 -8.30
C ILE A 161 20.82 -4.05 -7.56
N VAL A 162 19.58 -3.60 -7.41
CA VAL A 162 18.44 -4.39 -6.99
C VAL A 162 17.37 -4.36 -8.08
N LEU A 163 16.92 -5.53 -8.51
CA LEU A 163 15.84 -5.72 -9.47
C LEU A 163 14.55 -6.00 -8.69
N LYS A 164 13.56 -5.10 -8.83
CA LYS A 164 12.26 -5.23 -8.20
C LYS A 164 11.21 -5.64 -9.25
N PRO A 165 10.50 -6.78 -9.09
CA PRO A 165 9.39 -7.11 -9.97
C PRO A 165 8.33 -6.00 -9.99
N MET A 166 7.73 -5.72 -11.15
CA MET A 166 6.81 -4.59 -11.30
C MET A 166 5.65 -4.56 -10.32
N ARG A 167 5.11 -5.74 -9.97
CA ARG A 167 3.90 -5.87 -9.14
C ARG A 167 4.06 -6.88 -8.00
N SER A 168 5.30 -7.13 -7.53
CA SER A 168 5.50 -7.93 -6.31
C SER A 168 5.33 -7.08 -5.04
N TYR A 169 5.05 -7.77 -3.94
CA TYR A 169 4.81 -7.17 -2.63
C TYR A 169 5.57 -7.94 -1.56
N GLY A 170 5.91 -7.24 -0.48
CA GLY A 170 6.51 -7.84 0.71
C GLY A 170 7.96 -8.32 0.55
N GLY A 171 8.69 -7.83 -0.45
CA GLY A 171 10.10 -8.20 -0.67
C GLY A 171 10.30 -9.43 -1.56
N ARG A 172 9.22 -10.05 -2.06
CA ARG A 172 9.33 -11.28 -2.85
C ARG A 172 9.84 -11.05 -4.27
N GLY A 173 10.70 -11.96 -4.71
CA GLY A 173 11.25 -11.96 -6.07
C GLY A 173 12.24 -10.82 -6.33
N ILE A 174 12.73 -10.15 -5.28
CA ILE A 174 13.75 -9.11 -5.44
C ILE A 174 15.09 -9.79 -5.69
N VAL A 175 15.81 -9.36 -6.73
CA VAL A 175 17.13 -9.89 -7.06
C VAL A 175 18.18 -8.82 -6.83
N ARG A 176 19.19 -9.08 -6.00
CA ARG A 176 20.38 -8.23 -5.89
C ARG A 176 21.45 -8.74 -6.86
N ILE A 177 22.14 -7.83 -7.54
CA ILE A 177 23.25 -8.16 -8.45
C ILE A 177 24.45 -7.28 -8.10
N GLU A 178 25.62 -7.91 -7.99
CA GLU A 178 26.90 -7.25 -7.75
C GLU A 178 28.01 -7.98 -8.51
N GLY A 179 28.51 -7.35 -9.59
CA GLY A 179 29.39 -8.02 -10.54
C GLY A 179 28.70 -9.24 -11.16
N GLU A 180 29.35 -10.40 -11.11
CA GLU A 180 28.79 -11.68 -11.60
C GLU A 180 28.14 -12.52 -10.50
N LYS A 181 27.77 -11.90 -9.38
CA LYS A 181 27.02 -12.54 -8.30
C LYS A 181 25.58 -12.04 -8.27
N ALA A 182 24.65 -12.94 -7.99
CA ALA A 182 23.24 -12.62 -7.85
C ALA A 182 22.65 -13.31 -6.62
N TRP A 183 21.71 -12.63 -5.97
CA TRP A 183 20.94 -13.17 -4.85
C TRP A 183 19.46 -12.96 -5.12
N LEU A 184 18.70 -14.05 -5.21
CA LEU A 184 17.24 -13.99 -5.14
C LEU A 184 16.86 -13.91 -3.67
N GLU A 185 16.38 -12.75 -3.25
CA GLU A 185 16.14 -12.45 -1.84
C GLU A 185 17.44 -12.67 -1.04
N LEU A 186 17.49 -13.60 -0.09
CA LEU A 186 18.70 -13.86 0.69
C LEU A 186 19.56 -15.00 0.13
N GLN A 187 19.09 -15.72 -0.89
CA GLN A 187 19.75 -16.90 -1.42
C GLN A 187 20.61 -16.54 -2.63
N GLU A 188 21.90 -16.89 -2.58
CA GLU A 188 22.78 -16.78 -3.74
C GLU A 188 22.32 -17.73 -4.86
N ILE A 189 22.25 -17.21 -6.08
CA ILE A 189 21.86 -17.94 -7.28
C ILE A 189 22.94 -17.77 -8.35
N ASN A 190 22.96 -18.68 -9.34
CA ASN A 190 23.88 -18.54 -10.45
C ASN A 190 23.46 -17.37 -11.36
N TYR A 191 24.31 -16.35 -11.47
CA TYR A 191 24.03 -15.15 -12.25
C TYR A 191 23.79 -15.45 -13.75
N GLN A 192 24.60 -16.32 -14.35
CA GLN A 192 24.47 -16.66 -15.76
C GLN A 192 23.19 -17.46 -16.05
N GLU A 193 22.81 -18.34 -15.13
CA GLU A 193 21.53 -19.06 -15.20
C GLU A 193 20.34 -18.13 -15.05
N PHE A 194 20.40 -17.17 -14.11
CA PHE A 194 19.38 -16.13 -13.97
C PHE A 194 19.15 -15.35 -15.27
N LEU A 195 20.23 -14.90 -15.92
CA LEU A 195 20.12 -14.18 -17.19
C LEU A 195 19.57 -15.04 -18.32
N ARG A 196 20.03 -16.30 -18.46
CA ARG A 196 19.47 -17.24 -19.46
C ARG A 196 17.99 -17.52 -19.21
N ASN A 197 17.59 -17.66 -17.96
CA ASN A 197 16.19 -17.86 -17.59
C ASN A 197 15.33 -16.65 -17.96
N LEU A 198 15.84 -15.43 -17.77
CA LEU A 198 15.17 -14.21 -18.20
C LEU A 198 15.05 -14.12 -19.73
N GLU A 199 16.07 -14.53 -20.47
CA GLU A 199 16.02 -14.58 -21.95
C GLU A 199 14.96 -15.58 -22.44
N ALA A 200 14.86 -16.76 -21.80
CA ALA A 200 13.86 -17.78 -22.13
C ALA A 200 12.44 -17.41 -21.66
N HIS A 201 12.33 -16.71 -20.53
CA HIS A 201 11.07 -16.31 -19.91
C HIS A 201 11.12 -14.81 -19.55
N PRO A 202 10.86 -13.92 -20.52
CA PRO A 202 10.95 -12.49 -20.31
C PRO A 202 10.12 -12.01 -19.13
N PHE A 203 10.73 -11.17 -18.29
CA PHE A 203 10.12 -10.63 -17.09
C PHE A 203 10.61 -9.21 -16.81
N ASP A 204 9.68 -8.29 -16.58
CA ASP A 204 10.00 -6.87 -16.40
C ASP A 204 10.39 -6.56 -14.94
N TYR A 205 11.56 -5.94 -14.79
CA TYR A 205 12.08 -5.43 -13.51
C TYR A 205 12.25 -3.91 -13.53
N LEU A 206 12.03 -3.28 -12.38
CA LEU A 206 12.60 -1.97 -12.10
C LEU A 206 13.98 -2.24 -11.49
N GLY A 207 15.03 -1.97 -12.25
CA GLY A 207 16.39 -1.92 -11.73
C GLY A 207 16.57 -0.61 -10.96
N MET A 208 17.16 -0.71 -9.77
CA MET A 208 17.48 0.43 -8.91
C MET A 208 18.89 0.23 -8.34
N GLN A 209 19.66 1.29 -8.11
CA GLN A 209 20.93 1.20 -7.38
C GLN A 209 20.69 0.53 -6.02
N PHE A 210 21.52 -0.46 -5.69
CA PHE A 210 21.54 -1.03 -4.35
C PHE A 210 22.23 -0.05 -3.40
N LEU A 211 21.49 0.44 -2.40
CA LEU A 211 21.99 1.40 -1.43
C LEU A 211 22.71 0.67 -0.30
N ARG A 212 23.99 0.96 -0.11
CA ARG A 212 24.83 0.23 0.87
C ARG A 212 24.37 0.48 2.30
N ASN A 213 23.80 1.66 2.54
CA ASN A 213 23.27 2.09 3.84
C ASN A 213 21.88 1.52 4.18
N VAL A 214 21.42 0.45 3.48
CA VAL A 214 20.14 -0.22 3.76
C VAL A 214 20.01 -0.71 5.22
N TYR A 215 21.13 -1.01 5.88
CA TYR A 215 21.17 -1.41 7.29
C TYR A 215 20.81 -0.27 8.27
N LEU A 216 20.84 1.00 7.82
CA LEU A 216 20.32 2.15 8.58
C LEU A 216 18.78 2.17 8.63
N GLY A 217 18.14 1.17 8.02
CA GLY A 217 16.73 0.90 8.12
C GLY A 217 15.90 1.60 7.07
N ASP A 218 14.78 0.97 6.73
CA ASP A 218 13.72 1.48 5.89
C ASP A 218 12.72 2.26 6.74
N LYS A 219 12.54 3.55 6.46
CA LYS A 219 11.51 4.35 7.14
C LYS A 219 10.23 4.30 6.32
N ARG A 220 9.16 3.83 6.94
CA ARG A 220 7.81 3.88 6.38
C ARG A 220 7.08 5.10 6.88
N ILE A 221 6.58 5.92 5.97
CA ILE A 221 5.79 7.11 6.26
C ILE A 221 4.37 6.87 5.76
N ILE A 222 3.36 7.06 6.62
CA ILE A 222 1.95 6.92 6.26
C ILE A 222 1.36 8.31 6.05
N VAL A 223 0.71 8.50 4.90
CA VAL A 223 0.08 9.76 4.49
C VAL A 223 -1.41 9.55 4.26
N VAL A 224 -2.21 10.51 4.73
CA VAL A 224 -3.64 10.61 4.44
C VAL A 224 -3.94 12.02 3.99
N ASN A 225 -4.50 12.17 2.81
CA ASN A 225 -4.84 13.45 2.19
C ASN A 225 -3.70 14.49 2.25
N GLY A 226 -2.50 14.08 1.85
CA GLY A 226 -1.30 14.92 1.88
C GLY A 226 -0.69 15.18 3.27
N ARG A 227 -1.38 14.81 4.35
CA ARG A 227 -0.87 14.93 5.72
C ARG A 227 -0.13 13.66 6.15
N ILE A 228 1.11 13.81 6.61
CA ILE A 228 1.83 12.72 7.27
C ILE A 228 1.14 12.41 8.60
N ILE A 229 0.71 11.17 8.76
CA ILE A 229 0.06 10.66 9.97
C ILE A 229 1.10 10.10 10.94
N GLY A 230 2.22 9.60 10.42
CA GLY A 230 3.42 9.31 11.20
C GLY A 230 4.38 8.39 10.45
N ALA A 231 5.49 8.06 11.10
CA ALA A 231 6.55 7.27 10.50
C ALA A 231 7.12 6.22 11.47
N ALA A 232 7.54 5.08 10.90
CA ALA A 232 8.21 4.01 11.64
C ALA A 232 9.51 3.64 10.91
N LEU A 233 10.62 3.65 11.64
CA LEU A 233 11.90 3.16 11.14
C LEU A 233 11.97 1.64 11.36
N ARG A 234 12.30 0.89 10.32
CA ARG A 234 12.28 -0.58 10.31
C ARG A 234 13.66 -1.09 9.95
N PHE A 235 14.24 -1.89 10.83
CA PHE A 235 15.55 -2.48 10.63
C PHE A 235 15.43 -3.90 10.04
N PRO A 236 16.30 -4.29 9.11
CA PRO A 236 16.35 -5.66 8.65
C PRO A 236 16.85 -6.58 9.79
N PRO A 237 16.46 -7.87 9.78
CA PRO A 237 17.09 -8.86 10.65
C PRO A 237 18.61 -8.94 10.43
N PRO A 238 19.40 -9.41 11.43
CA PRO A 238 20.83 -9.66 11.25
C PRO A 238 21.10 -10.53 10.01
N GLY A 239 22.02 -10.10 9.15
CA GLY A 239 22.37 -10.81 7.91
C GLY A 239 21.39 -10.64 6.74
N SER A 240 20.29 -9.89 6.93
CA SER A 240 19.33 -9.58 5.87
C SER A 240 19.52 -8.17 5.33
N TRP A 241 19.28 -7.99 4.04
CA TRP A 241 19.15 -6.67 3.40
C TRP A 241 17.68 -6.31 3.10
N LEU A 242 16.74 -7.19 3.47
CA LEU A 242 15.31 -6.99 3.32
C LEU A 242 14.73 -6.41 4.63
N CYS A 243 14.31 -5.14 4.60
CA CYS A 243 13.84 -4.41 5.77
C CYS A 243 12.34 -4.61 6.08
N ASN A 244 11.71 -5.66 5.55
CA ASN A 244 10.29 -5.88 5.77
C ASN A 244 10.04 -6.37 7.20
N ALA A 245 9.55 -5.48 8.08
CA ALA A 245 9.23 -5.79 9.49
C ALA A 245 8.35 -7.05 9.67
N ALA A 246 7.51 -7.41 8.68
CA ALA A 246 6.72 -8.63 8.70
C ALA A 246 7.56 -9.94 8.69
N GLN A 247 8.88 -9.85 8.46
CA GLN A 247 9.84 -10.95 8.45
C GLN A 247 10.74 -10.96 9.71
N GLY A 248 10.28 -10.40 10.83
CA GLY A 248 11.03 -10.42 12.10
C GLY A 248 12.01 -9.25 12.27
N GLY A 249 11.87 -8.19 11.48
CA GLY A 249 12.61 -6.94 11.67
C GLY A 249 12.09 -6.14 12.86
N ARG A 250 12.95 -5.32 13.47
CA ARG A 250 12.57 -4.41 14.57
C ARG A 250 12.02 -3.11 14.01
N ALA A 251 10.98 -2.55 14.63
CA ALA A 251 10.45 -1.23 14.29
C ALA A 251 10.59 -0.28 15.49
N GLU A 252 10.87 0.98 15.19
CA GLU A 252 10.91 2.08 16.16
C GLU A 252 10.09 3.25 15.65
N ALA A 253 9.51 4.03 16.58
CA ALA A 253 8.92 5.31 16.22
C ALA A 253 9.99 6.22 15.62
N SER A 254 9.63 6.96 14.57
CA SER A 254 10.52 7.91 13.92
C SER A 254 9.71 9.09 13.42
N GLU A 255 10.36 10.24 13.25
CA GLU A 255 9.78 11.39 12.59
C GLU A 255 10.38 11.53 11.19
N PRO A 256 9.62 12.06 10.21
CA PRO A 256 10.16 12.41 8.91
C PRO A 256 11.26 13.45 9.03
N ASP A 257 12.34 13.30 8.27
CA ASP A 257 13.36 14.35 8.11
C ASP A 257 13.01 15.32 6.96
N GLU A 258 13.82 16.36 6.78
CA GLU A 258 13.61 17.37 5.74
C GLU A 258 13.54 16.77 4.32
N ALA A 259 14.34 15.73 4.04
CA ALA A 259 14.32 15.08 2.73
C ALA A 259 13.01 14.29 2.53
N GLU A 260 12.49 13.66 3.57
CA GLU A 260 11.22 12.93 3.55
C GLU A 260 10.00 13.84 3.48
N LEU A 261 10.06 15.01 4.12
CA LEU A 261 9.07 16.07 3.95
C LEU A 261 9.04 16.56 2.50
N ALA A 262 10.19 16.83 1.91
CA ALA A 262 10.30 17.22 0.50
C ALA A 262 9.82 16.11 -0.45
N ILE A 263 10.10 14.84 -0.14
CA ILE A 263 9.55 13.68 -0.87
C ILE A 263 8.02 13.71 -0.84
N ALA A 264 7.42 13.89 0.35
CA ALA A 264 5.97 13.96 0.49
C ALA A 264 5.40 15.11 -0.36
N GLU A 265 5.93 16.33 -0.21
CA GLU A 265 5.50 17.50 -1.00
C GLU A 265 5.54 17.24 -2.51
N ARG A 266 6.53 16.46 -2.98
CA ARG A 266 6.67 16.11 -4.39
C ARG A 266 5.68 15.05 -4.87
N ILE A 267 5.47 13.98 -4.10
CA ILE A 267 4.62 12.85 -4.54
C ILE A 267 3.13 13.08 -4.28
N ASN A 268 2.77 13.85 -3.23
CA ASN A 268 1.40 14.02 -2.80
C ASN A 268 0.48 14.55 -3.91
N PRO A 269 0.81 15.63 -4.65
CA PRO A 269 -0.08 16.18 -5.68
C PRO A 269 -0.30 15.22 -6.85
N VAL A 270 0.76 14.47 -7.22
CA VAL A 270 0.67 13.48 -8.29
C VAL A 270 -0.23 12.32 -7.87
N LEU A 271 -0.03 11.75 -6.69
CA LEU A 271 -0.87 10.67 -6.16
C LEU A 271 -2.33 11.10 -5.99
N HIS A 272 -2.57 12.32 -5.50
CA HIS A 272 -3.90 12.90 -5.37
C HIS A 272 -4.61 13.02 -6.72
N SER A 273 -3.91 13.41 -7.80
CA SER A 273 -4.46 13.44 -9.16
C SER A 273 -4.94 12.08 -9.68
N PHE A 274 -4.34 10.99 -9.20
CA PHE A 274 -4.78 9.61 -9.46
C PHE A 274 -5.89 9.13 -8.50
N GLY A 275 -6.38 9.98 -7.60
CA GLY A 275 -7.35 9.64 -6.57
C GLY A 275 -6.80 8.73 -5.47
N ILE A 276 -5.49 8.84 -5.18
CA ILE A 276 -4.86 8.19 -4.05
C ILE A 276 -4.82 9.17 -2.88
N ILE A 277 -5.61 8.87 -1.84
CA ILE A 277 -5.76 9.71 -0.64
C ILE A 277 -5.00 9.11 0.53
N LYS A 278 -5.05 7.77 0.71
CA LYS A 278 -4.33 7.06 1.76
C LYS A 278 -3.24 6.18 1.15
N TYR A 279 -2.00 6.42 1.48
CA TYR A 279 -0.86 5.62 1.01
C TYR A 279 0.24 5.62 2.06
N GLY A 280 1.26 4.80 1.84
CA GLY A 280 2.54 4.96 2.51
C GLY A 280 3.65 5.02 1.48
N PHE A 281 4.76 5.64 1.85
CA PHE A 281 5.98 5.57 1.08
C PHE A 281 7.13 5.16 1.99
N ASP A 282 8.09 4.45 1.41
CA ASP A 282 9.23 3.90 2.13
C ASP A 282 10.50 4.58 1.62
N THR A 283 11.39 4.95 2.55
CA THR A 283 12.66 5.61 2.26
C THR A 283 13.84 4.83 2.81
N LEU A 284 14.95 4.92 2.09
CA LEU A 284 16.24 4.35 2.48
C LEU A 284 17.29 5.44 2.51
N VAL A 285 18.40 5.21 3.20
CA VAL A 285 19.55 6.11 3.18
C VAL A 285 20.40 5.77 1.96
N ASN A 286 20.67 6.74 1.09
CA ASN A 286 21.55 6.57 -0.06
C ASN A 286 23.03 6.56 0.38
N ASP A 287 23.95 6.34 -0.56
CA ASP A 287 25.39 6.25 -0.27
C ASP A 287 26.00 7.60 0.22
N GLU A 288 25.28 8.71 0.04
CA GLU A 288 25.66 10.06 0.52
C GLU A 288 25.07 10.40 1.90
N GLY A 289 24.30 9.49 2.51
CA GLY A 289 23.71 9.70 3.83
C GLY A 289 22.34 10.40 3.84
N LYS A 290 21.70 10.61 2.68
CA LYS A 290 20.38 11.25 2.55
C LYS A 290 19.27 10.22 2.40
N ARG A 291 18.09 10.47 3.00
CA ARG A 291 16.87 9.69 2.74
C ARG A 291 16.37 9.90 1.30
N VAL A 292 16.12 8.81 0.60
CA VAL A 292 15.59 8.77 -0.76
C VAL A 292 14.42 7.78 -0.86
N LEU A 293 13.49 8.06 -1.77
CA LEU A 293 12.30 7.25 -2.01
C LEU A 293 12.67 5.89 -2.62
N SER A 294 12.19 4.81 -1.99
CA SER A 294 12.43 3.43 -2.43
C SER A 294 11.15 2.73 -2.90
N GLU A 295 9.99 3.09 -2.34
CA GLU A 295 8.70 2.46 -2.65
C GLU A 295 7.51 3.37 -2.35
N ILE A 296 6.43 3.22 -3.12
CA ILE A 296 5.11 3.81 -2.84
C ILE A 296 4.09 2.68 -2.73
N ASN A 297 3.24 2.73 -1.71
CA ASN A 297 2.23 1.73 -1.37
C ASN A 297 0.82 2.35 -1.33
N THR A 298 0.04 2.18 -2.39
CA THR A 298 -1.29 2.83 -2.56
C THR A 298 -2.49 1.89 -2.39
N MET A 299 -2.26 0.59 -2.23
CA MET A 299 -3.29 -0.42 -1.96
C MET A 299 -3.71 -0.40 -0.47
N SER A 300 -3.74 -1.57 0.18
CA SER A 300 -4.07 -1.69 1.59
C SER A 300 -2.87 -1.50 2.53
N ILE A 301 -2.21 -0.33 2.48
CA ILE A 301 -1.12 -0.01 3.43
C ILE A 301 -1.58 -0.09 4.90
N GLY A 302 -1.01 -1.02 5.67
CA GLY A 302 -1.27 -1.17 7.11
C GLY A 302 -0.44 -0.23 7.98
N GLY A 303 -0.24 -0.60 9.24
CA GLY A 303 0.75 0.01 10.13
C GLY A 303 0.28 1.14 11.03
N LEU A 304 -0.97 1.64 10.92
CA LEU A 304 -1.47 2.70 11.81
C LEU A 304 -1.52 2.28 13.28
N ALA A 305 -2.02 1.07 13.57
CA ALA A 305 -2.14 0.58 14.95
C ALA A 305 -0.77 0.30 15.61
N PRO A 306 0.17 -0.42 14.95
CA PRO A 306 1.54 -0.54 15.46
C PRO A 306 2.24 0.82 15.62
N LEU A 307 2.01 1.77 14.71
CA LEU A 307 2.60 3.10 14.79
C LEU A 307 2.02 3.93 15.95
N GLU A 308 0.72 3.81 16.23
CA GLU A 308 0.08 4.41 17.41
C GLU A 308 0.72 3.90 18.71
N GLU A 309 0.92 2.59 18.81
CA GLU A 309 1.59 1.96 19.96
C GLU A 309 3.05 2.43 20.10
N LEU A 310 3.82 2.43 19.01
CA LEU A 310 5.22 2.85 19.02
C LEU A 310 5.40 4.34 19.36
N SER A 311 4.52 5.20 18.84
CA SER A 311 4.66 6.66 18.98
C SER A 311 3.95 7.24 20.20
N GLY A 312 3.00 6.51 20.80
CA GLY A 312 2.09 7.03 21.84
C GLY A 312 1.15 8.14 21.35
N LYS A 313 1.11 8.42 20.04
CA LYS A 313 0.25 9.45 19.42
C LYS A 313 -1.03 8.81 18.89
N PRO A 314 -2.18 9.54 18.85
CA PRO A 314 -3.46 9.00 18.37
C PRO A 314 -3.53 8.90 16.83
N VAL A 315 -2.59 8.18 16.23
CA VAL A 315 -2.35 8.01 14.79
C VAL A 315 -3.58 7.43 14.08
N VAL A 316 -4.28 6.46 14.68
CA VAL A 316 -5.47 5.85 14.07
C VAL A 316 -6.62 6.86 14.00
N ARG A 317 -6.86 7.59 15.10
CA ARG A 317 -7.87 8.65 15.15
C ARG A 317 -7.55 9.78 14.18
N GLN A 318 -6.30 10.21 14.10
CA GLN A 318 -5.87 11.26 13.16
C GLN A 318 -6.09 10.84 11.71
N ALA A 319 -5.79 9.59 11.35
CA ALA A 319 -6.10 9.06 10.02
C ALA A 319 -7.61 9.08 9.73
N ALA A 320 -8.44 8.60 10.66
CA ALA A 320 -9.90 8.60 10.50
C ALA A 320 -10.47 10.01 10.34
N GLN A 321 -10.01 10.97 11.16
CA GLN A 321 -10.40 12.38 11.06
C GLN A 321 -10.03 12.98 9.71
N THR A 322 -8.81 12.71 9.22
CA THR A 322 -8.31 13.24 7.95
C THR A 322 -9.07 12.64 6.75
N ILE A 323 -9.44 11.35 6.80
CA ILE A 323 -10.32 10.73 5.79
C ILE A 323 -11.68 11.43 5.76
N TRP A 324 -12.31 11.65 6.93
CA TRP A 324 -13.60 12.33 6.97
C TRP A 324 -13.52 13.80 6.57
N GLN A 325 -12.39 14.46 6.82
CA GLN A 325 -12.13 15.81 6.34
C GLN A 325 -12.13 15.85 4.81
N TYR A 326 -11.36 14.96 4.16
CA TYR A 326 -11.35 14.80 2.70
C TYR A 326 -12.76 14.55 2.14
N VAL A 327 -13.53 13.65 2.76
CA VAL A 327 -14.91 13.35 2.32
C VAL A 327 -15.79 14.61 2.36
N LYS A 328 -15.70 15.42 3.42
CA LYS A 328 -16.54 16.61 3.58
C LYS A 328 -16.11 17.77 2.68
N GLU A 329 -14.81 18.02 2.58
CA GLU A 329 -14.28 19.27 2.02
C GLU A 329 -13.96 19.13 0.53
N GLU A 330 -13.45 17.97 0.10
CA GLU A 330 -12.99 17.77 -1.27
C GLU A 330 -13.93 16.91 -2.09
N MET A 331 -14.40 15.79 -1.52
CA MET A 331 -15.29 14.87 -2.23
C MET A 331 -16.70 15.45 -2.39
N TYR A 332 -17.27 16.04 -1.34
CA TYR A 332 -18.61 16.60 -1.35
C TYR A 332 -18.67 18.12 -1.14
N GLY A 333 -17.54 18.76 -0.78
CA GLY A 333 -17.49 20.20 -0.51
C GLY A 333 -17.42 21.05 -1.77
N LYS A 334 -16.93 20.49 -2.88
CA LYS A 334 -16.83 21.20 -4.18
C LYS A 334 -18.17 21.36 -4.91
N SER A 335 -19.28 20.83 -4.37
CA SER A 335 -20.62 20.98 -4.96
C SER A 335 -21.37 22.24 -4.50
N ASN A 336 -20.77 23.08 -3.65
CA ASN A 336 -21.36 24.30 -3.10
C ASN A 336 -20.55 25.58 -3.40
N ALA A 337 -19.63 25.55 -4.37
CA ALA A 337 -18.82 26.71 -4.78
C ALA A 337 -19.15 27.14 -6.21
#